data_AF-A0A3D5YJK1-F1
#
_entry.id   AF-A0A3D5YJK1-F1
#
_cell.length_a   1.000
_cell.length_b   1.000
_cell.length_c   1.000
_cell.angle_alpha   90.00
_cell.angle_beta   90.00
_cell.angle_gamma   90.00
#
_symmetry.space_group_name_H-M   'P 1'
#
loop_
_entity.id
_entity.type
_entity.pdbx_description
1 polymer ?
#
loop_
_entity_poly.entity_id
_entity_poly.type
_entity_poly.pdbx_seq_one_letter_code
_entity_poly.pdbx_strand_id
1 'polypeptide(L)'
;SDLQSFNGFVHRTFKDDDIKGLVLSLQKLYGEYNSIGDFFKQSLQPADTNIGGAFSAFKTFLLNNGLPQRASKHFGDPLKGSACKRLVMYARWMARPNTEGIDFGIWDIDPALLSIPLDVHSGRVARNLGLLTRKQSDWKAVIELDSSVRLIAPEDPSKLDYALFGLGVYEGWK
;
A
#
# COMPACT_ATOMS: atom_id res chain seq x y z
N SER A 1 27.47 -4.77 -15.98
CA SER A 1 26.06 -4.41 -15.76
C SER A 1 26.00 -3.45 -14.59
N ASP A 2 25.19 -2.39 -14.68
CA ASP A 2 25.03 -1.38 -13.62
C ASP A 2 24.61 -1.99 -12.27
N LEU A 3 24.02 -3.19 -12.29
CA LEU A 3 23.67 -3.98 -11.10
C LEU A 3 24.86 -4.37 -10.22
N GLN A 4 26.09 -4.33 -10.74
CA GLN A 4 27.31 -4.61 -9.96
C GLN A 4 27.52 -3.58 -8.84
N SER A 5 26.96 -2.37 -8.98
CA SER A 5 26.98 -1.34 -7.92
C SER A 5 26.27 -1.79 -6.64
N PHE A 6 25.37 -2.78 -6.70
CA PHE A 6 24.68 -3.34 -5.55
C PHE A 6 25.43 -4.51 -4.89
N ASN A 7 26.59 -4.94 -5.38
CA ASN A 7 27.34 -6.04 -4.76
C ASN A 7 27.65 -5.75 -3.29
N GLY A 8 27.26 -6.66 -2.40
CA GLY A 8 27.43 -6.49 -0.94
C GLY A 8 26.43 -5.53 -0.28
N PHE A 9 25.44 -4.99 -1.01
CA PHE A 9 24.37 -4.18 -0.43
C PHE A 9 23.61 -4.95 0.66
N VAL A 10 23.44 -4.33 1.82
CA VAL A 10 22.60 -4.85 2.91
C VAL A 10 21.87 -3.70 3.58
N HIS A 11 20.54 -3.80 3.67
CA HIS A 11 19.72 -2.96 4.53
C HIS A 11 18.76 -3.81 5.35
N ARG A 12 19.07 -3.97 6.65
CA ARG A 12 18.36 -4.87 7.57
C ARG A 12 18.31 -6.30 7.02
N THR A 13 17.15 -6.74 6.52
CA THR A 13 16.94 -8.09 5.98
C THR A 13 16.88 -8.14 4.45
N PHE A 14 16.99 -6.99 3.79
CA PHE A 14 17.09 -6.83 2.34
C PHE A 14 18.57 -6.87 1.92
N LYS A 15 18.92 -7.77 1.00
CA LYS A 15 20.29 -8.01 0.55
C LYS A 15 20.48 -7.62 -0.91
N ASP A 16 21.70 -7.76 -1.41
CA ASP A 16 22.10 -7.42 -2.76
C ASP A 16 21.32 -8.19 -3.84
N ASP A 17 21.11 -9.49 -3.69
CA ASP A 17 20.29 -10.26 -4.63
C ASP A 17 18.83 -9.75 -4.67
N ASP A 18 18.32 -9.28 -3.53
CA ASP A 18 16.94 -8.79 -3.41
C ASP A 18 16.79 -7.47 -4.18
N ILE A 19 17.73 -6.53 -4.03
CA ILE A 19 17.70 -5.24 -4.76
C ILE A 19 17.99 -5.42 -6.25
N LYS A 20 18.95 -6.29 -6.62
CA LYS A 20 19.23 -6.59 -8.03
C LYS A 20 18.00 -7.19 -8.72
N GLY A 21 17.36 -8.16 -8.07
CA GLY A 21 16.12 -8.76 -8.55
C GLY A 21 14.98 -7.75 -8.67
N LEU A 22 14.80 -6.88 -7.67
CA LEU A 22 13.81 -5.81 -7.73
C LEU A 22 14.06 -4.86 -8.92
N VAL A 23 15.30 -4.46 -9.18
CA VAL A 23 15.65 -3.59 -10.32
C VAL A 23 15.33 -4.28 -11.64
N LEU A 24 15.66 -5.57 -11.79
CA LEU A 24 15.31 -6.33 -12.99
C LEU A 24 13.79 -6.42 -13.19
N SER A 25 13.04 -6.67 -12.13
CA SER A 25 11.57 -6.70 -12.20
C SER A 25 10.98 -5.35 -12.55
N LEU A 26 11.51 -4.26 -12.00
CA LEU A 26 11.07 -2.91 -12.36
C LEU A 26 11.44 -2.56 -13.80
N GLN A 27 12.63 -2.93 -14.28
CA GLN A 27 13.00 -2.77 -15.68
C GLN A 27 12.02 -3.49 -16.61
N LYS A 28 11.63 -4.73 -16.26
CA LYS A 28 10.62 -5.48 -16.99
C LYS A 28 9.25 -4.80 -16.95
N LEU A 29 8.83 -4.29 -15.78
CA LEU A 29 7.58 -3.53 -15.62
C LEU A 29 7.55 -2.31 -16.54
N TYR A 30 8.59 -1.49 -16.53
CA TYR A 30 8.69 -0.30 -17.38
C TYR A 30 8.86 -0.61 -18.87
N GLY A 31 9.15 -1.87 -19.23
CA GLY A 31 9.10 -2.34 -20.61
C GLY A 31 7.70 -2.76 -21.08
N GLU A 32 6.77 -3.03 -20.17
CA GLU A 32 5.41 -3.51 -20.45
C GLU A 32 4.32 -2.47 -20.13
N TYR A 33 4.61 -1.56 -19.21
CA TYR A 33 3.68 -0.54 -18.70
C TYR A 33 4.34 0.83 -18.71
N ASN A 34 3.54 1.88 -18.90
CA ASN A 34 4.06 3.25 -18.95
C ASN A 34 4.54 3.75 -17.58
N SER A 35 3.98 3.20 -16.50
CA SER A 35 4.37 3.51 -15.13
C SER A 35 3.92 2.42 -14.16
N ILE A 36 4.39 2.49 -12.91
CA ILE A 36 3.83 1.66 -11.84
C ILE A 36 2.33 1.98 -11.64
N GLY A 37 1.91 3.24 -11.75
CA GLY A 37 0.50 3.62 -11.64
C GLY A 37 -0.36 2.97 -12.73
N ASP A 38 0.17 2.89 -13.95
CA ASP A 38 -0.47 2.21 -15.09
C ASP A 38 -0.61 0.70 -14.84
N PHE A 39 0.44 0.04 -14.33
CA PHE A 39 0.35 -1.37 -13.89
C PHE A 39 -0.77 -1.56 -12.85
N PHE A 40 -0.81 -0.69 -11.84
CA PHE A 40 -1.82 -0.76 -10.78
C PHE A 40 -3.22 -0.56 -11.35
N LYS A 41 -3.43 0.46 -12.19
CA LYS A 41 -4.70 0.75 -12.84
C LYS A 41 -5.19 -0.43 -13.68
N GLN A 42 -4.32 -1.03 -14.49
CA GLN A 42 -4.66 -2.19 -15.32
C GLN A 42 -4.89 -3.48 -14.52
N SER A 43 -4.38 -3.54 -13.29
CA SER A 43 -4.62 -4.67 -12.38
C SER A 43 -5.97 -4.60 -11.66
N LEU A 44 -6.67 -3.46 -11.70
CA LEU A 44 -7.99 -3.27 -11.09
C LEU A 44 -9.10 -3.87 -11.95
N GLN A 45 -10.11 -4.42 -11.30
CA GLN A 45 -11.34 -4.90 -11.93
C GLN A 45 -12.50 -3.92 -11.70
N PRO A 46 -13.51 -3.86 -12.59
CA PRO A 46 -14.66 -2.96 -12.43
C PRO A 46 -15.45 -3.15 -11.12
N ALA A 47 -15.38 -4.34 -10.51
CA ALA A 47 -16.06 -4.65 -9.26
C ALA A 47 -15.20 -4.41 -8.00
N ASP A 48 -13.95 -3.96 -8.16
CA ASP A 48 -13.07 -3.70 -7.03
C ASP A 48 -13.55 -2.49 -6.23
N THR A 49 -13.51 -2.62 -4.90
CA THR A 49 -13.86 -1.55 -3.95
C THR A 49 -12.62 -1.01 -3.22
N ASN A 50 -11.45 -1.58 -3.50
CA ASN A 50 -10.16 -1.20 -2.96
C ASN A 50 -9.01 -1.68 -3.86
N ILE A 51 -7.79 -1.17 -3.65
CA ILE A 51 -6.59 -1.51 -4.44
C ILE A 51 -5.96 -2.87 -4.05
N GLY A 52 -6.53 -3.61 -3.08
CA GLY A 52 -5.94 -4.83 -2.53
C GLY A 52 -5.51 -5.87 -3.58
N GLY A 53 -6.35 -6.12 -4.58
CA GLY A 53 -6.04 -7.05 -5.67
C GLY A 53 -4.77 -6.66 -6.44
N ALA A 54 -4.59 -5.36 -6.72
CA ALA A 54 -3.41 -4.85 -7.42
C ALA A 54 -2.12 -5.01 -6.59
N PHE A 55 -2.19 -5.00 -5.24
CA PHE A 55 -1.01 -5.31 -4.41
C PHE A 55 -0.55 -6.77 -4.58
N SER A 56 -1.49 -7.71 -4.61
CA SER A 56 -1.18 -9.13 -4.86
C SER A 56 -0.64 -9.34 -6.27
N ALA A 57 -1.23 -8.66 -7.27
CA ALA A 57 -0.76 -8.68 -8.66
C ALA A 57 0.68 -8.12 -8.76
N PHE A 58 0.96 -6.98 -8.14
CA PHE A 58 2.27 -6.35 -8.16
C PHE A 58 3.34 -7.25 -7.54
N LYS A 59 3.06 -7.82 -6.37
CA LYS A 59 3.97 -8.79 -5.74
C LYS A 59 4.25 -9.99 -6.65
N THR A 60 3.21 -10.55 -7.26
CA THR A 60 3.33 -11.70 -8.16
C THR A 60 4.17 -11.35 -9.38
N PHE A 61 3.94 -10.18 -9.96
CA PHE A 61 4.73 -9.67 -11.08
C PHE A 61 6.21 -9.56 -10.72
N LEU A 62 6.55 -8.97 -9.57
CA LEU A 62 7.94 -8.86 -9.13
C LEU A 62 8.60 -10.23 -8.98
N LEU A 63 7.93 -11.18 -8.32
CA LEU A 63 8.46 -12.53 -8.10
C LEU A 63 8.68 -13.30 -9.41
N ASN A 64 7.81 -13.11 -10.39
CA ASN A 64 7.93 -13.79 -11.70
C ASN A 64 9.00 -13.16 -12.60
N ASN A 65 9.43 -11.93 -12.32
CA ASN A 65 10.32 -11.15 -13.21
C ASN A 65 11.64 -10.76 -12.54
N GLY A 66 12.10 -11.54 -11.55
CA GLY A 66 13.48 -11.44 -11.04
C GLY A 66 13.61 -11.24 -9.54
N LEU A 67 12.58 -10.79 -8.83
CA LEU A 67 12.64 -10.67 -7.37
C LEU A 67 12.74 -12.07 -6.73
N PRO A 68 13.76 -12.35 -5.89
CA PRO A 68 13.90 -13.66 -5.26
C PRO A 68 12.75 -13.99 -4.30
N GLN A 69 12.36 -15.26 -4.21
CA GLN A 69 11.25 -15.70 -3.33
C GLN A 69 11.45 -15.30 -1.86
N ARG A 70 12.70 -15.28 -1.37
CA ARG A 70 13.03 -14.84 -0.01
C ARG A 70 12.73 -13.36 0.26
N ALA A 71 12.67 -12.54 -0.79
CA ALA A 71 12.33 -11.12 -0.71
C ALA A 71 10.80 -10.89 -0.73
N SER A 72 9.99 -11.92 -0.98
CA SER A 72 8.52 -11.84 -1.00
C SER A 72 7.91 -11.22 0.27
N LYS A 73 8.58 -11.38 1.42
CA LYS A 73 8.16 -10.83 2.72
C LYS A 73 8.21 -9.30 2.80
N HIS A 74 8.92 -8.65 1.88
CA HIS A 74 9.04 -7.18 1.84
C HIS A 74 7.85 -6.51 1.16
N PHE A 75 7.06 -7.29 0.40
CA PHE A 75 5.86 -6.85 -0.29
C PHE A 75 4.65 -7.53 0.36
N GLY A 76 3.83 -6.71 1.05
CA GLY A 76 2.62 -7.18 1.69
C GLY A 76 1.65 -7.78 0.67
N ASP A 77 0.89 -8.79 1.10
CA ASP A 77 -0.10 -9.47 0.27
C ASP A 77 -1.43 -9.60 1.04
N PRO A 78 -2.51 -8.93 0.59
CA PRO A 78 -3.83 -9.04 1.17
C PRO A 78 -4.32 -10.49 1.29
N LEU A 79 -4.04 -11.32 0.29
CA LEU A 79 -4.45 -12.73 0.25
C LEU A 79 -3.74 -13.60 1.30
N LYS A 80 -2.62 -13.11 1.85
CA LYS A 80 -1.89 -13.74 2.96
C LYS A 80 -2.16 -13.08 4.32
N GLY A 81 -3.18 -12.22 4.40
CA GLY A 81 -3.60 -11.56 5.63
C GLY A 81 -2.75 -10.34 6.04
N SER A 82 -1.84 -9.86 5.19
CA SER A 82 -1.12 -8.61 5.47
C SER A 82 -2.07 -7.42 5.33
N ALA A 83 -2.08 -6.50 6.30
CA ALA A 83 -2.77 -5.21 6.17
C ALA A 83 -2.14 -4.30 5.09
N CYS A 84 -0.99 -4.68 4.56
CA CYS A 84 -0.31 -4.01 3.44
C CYS A 84 -0.03 -2.52 3.67
N LYS A 85 0.07 -2.09 4.94
CA LYS A 85 0.25 -0.70 5.38
C LYS A 85 1.16 0.12 4.45
N ARG A 86 2.36 -0.39 4.15
CA ARG A 86 3.35 0.33 3.32
C ARG A 86 2.88 0.52 1.88
N LEU A 87 2.26 -0.48 1.28
CA LEU A 87 1.72 -0.39 -0.08
C LEU A 87 0.46 0.48 -0.12
N VAL A 88 -0.40 0.41 0.90
CA VAL A 88 -1.54 1.31 1.06
C VAL A 88 -1.09 2.77 1.17
N MET A 89 -0.07 3.05 2.00
CA MET A 89 0.50 4.39 2.15
C MET A 89 1.16 4.87 0.85
N TYR A 90 1.87 3.99 0.13
CA TYR A 90 2.44 4.32 -1.17
C TYR A 90 1.33 4.65 -2.18
N ALA A 91 0.33 3.79 -2.35
CA ALA A 91 -0.78 4.04 -3.27
C ALA A 91 -1.53 5.35 -2.93
N ARG A 92 -1.73 5.62 -1.64
CA ARG A 92 -2.31 6.88 -1.15
C ARG A 92 -1.54 8.10 -1.64
N TRP A 93 -0.23 8.15 -1.37
CA TRP A 93 0.61 9.26 -1.81
C TRP A 93 0.61 9.42 -3.33
N MET A 94 0.57 8.32 -4.07
CA MET A 94 0.66 8.39 -5.53
C MET A 94 -0.67 8.75 -6.20
N ALA A 95 -1.81 8.33 -5.66
CA ALA A 95 -3.13 8.52 -6.28
C ALA A 95 -3.91 9.73 -5.77
N ARG A 96 -3.73 10.16 -4.51
CA ARG A 96 -4.48 11.32 -4.00
C ARG A 96 -3.96 12.63 -4.58
N PRO A 97 -4.84 13.63 -4.81
CA PRO A 97 -4.43 14.93 -5.33
C PRO A 97 -3.41 15.64 -4.44
N ASN A 98 -2.47 16.34 -5.08
CA ASN A 98 -1.47 17.19 -4.40
C ASN A 98 -2.03 18.56 -3.97
N THR A 99 -3.34 18.68 -3.73
CA THR A 99 -3.95 19.98 -3.37
C THR A 99 -3.45 20.51 -2.03
N GLU A 100 -3.16 19.61 -1.09
CA GLU A 100 -2.68 19.93 0.26
C GLU A 100 -1.15 19.94 0.37
N GLY A 101 -0.40 19.66 -0.71
CA GLY A 101 1.06 19.62 -0.68
C GLY A 101 1.68 18.37 -0.03
N ILE A 102 0.87 17.35 0.32
CA ILE A 102 1.32 16.15 1.06
C ILE A 102 1.46 14.93 0.15
N ASP A 103 0.48 14.70 -0.72
CA ASP A 103 0.41 13.57 -1.65
C ASP A 103 0.94 14.00 -3.03
N PHE A 104 1.52 13.08 -3.82
CA PHE A 104 2.09 13.39 -5.14
C PHE A 104 1.03 13.50 -6.25
N GLY A 105 -0.01 12.67 -6.23
CA GLY A 105 -1.11 12.70 -7.20
C GLY A 105 -0.71 12.42 -8.65
N ILE A 106 0.24 11.52 -8.87
CA ILE A 106 0.76 11.18 -10.21
C ILE A 106 0.20 9.87 -10.78
N TRP A 107 -0.62 9.14 -10.04
CA TRP A 107 -1.33 7.96 -10.52
C TRP A 107 -2.78 8.31 -10.84
N ASP A 108 -3.22 7.93 -12.04
CA ASP A 108 -4.61 8.05 -12.48
C ASP A 108 -5.45 6.88 -11.93
N ILE A 109 -5.63 6.88 -10.61
CA ILE A 109 -6.43 5.92 -9.86
C ILE A 109 -7.38 6.72 -8.97
N ASP A 110 -8.65 6.32 -8.97
CA ASP A 110 -9.68 6.97 -8.16
C ASP A 110 -9.33 6.88 -6.65
N PRO A 111 -9.22 8.02 -5.93
CA PRO A 111 -9.05 8.04 -4.48
C PRO A 111 -10.13 7.27 -3.72
N ALA A 112 -11.32 7.09 -4.30
CA ALA A 112 -12.36 6.25 -3.77
C ALA A 112 -11.96 4.76 -3.70
N LEU A 113 -10.85 4.30 -4.30
CA LEU A 113 -10.35 2.94 -4.13
C LEU A 113 -9.30 2.81 -3.02
N LEU A 114 -8.89 3.91 -2.40
CA LEU A 114 -7.83 3.90 -1.40
C LEU A 114 -8.36 3.45 -0.04
N SER A 115 -7.46 2.87 0.75
CA SER A 115 -7.70 2.47 2.14
C SER A 115 -6.83 3.31 3.08
N ILE A 116 -7.19 3.35 4.36
CA ILE A 116 -6.32 3.96 5.39
C ILE A 116 -5.13 3.03 5.67
N PRO A 117 -3.87 3.52 5.71
CA PRO A 117 -2.71 2.73 6.12
C PRO A 117 -2.84 2.24 7.57
N LEU A 118 -3.39 1.04 7.75
CA LEU A 118 -3.68 0.51 9.08
C LEU A 118 -2.38 0.14 9.81
N ASP A 119 -2.12 0.84 10.91
CA ASP A 119 -1.02 0.58 11.81
C ASP A 119 -1.48 0.43 13.27
N VAL A 120 -0.53 0.33 14.20
CA VAL A 120 -0.86 0.14 15.62
C VAL A 120 -1.63 1.33 16.17
N HIS A 121 -1.26 2.56 15.80
CA HIS A 121 -1.90 3.78 16.30
C HIS A 121 -3.24 4.02 15.61
N SER A 122 -3.27 4.04 14.27
CA SER A 122 -4.53 4.25 13.53
C SER A 122 -5.55 3.16 13.82
N GLY A 123 -5.11 1.90 13.93
CA GLY A 123 -5.96 0.79 14.31
C GLY A 123 -6.47 0.86 15.76
N ARG A 124 -5.71 1.47 16.69
CA ARG A 124 -6.19 1.68 18.06
C ARG A 124 -7.25 2.78 18.11
N VAL A 125 -6.97 3.92 17.50
CA VAL A 125 -7.89 5.05 17.46
C VAL A 125 -9.20 4.65 16.77
N ALA A 126 -9.13 3.94 15.65
CA ALA A 126 -10.31 3.42 14.97
C ALA A 126 -11.15 2.48 15.84
N ARG A 127 -10.51 1.65 16.69
CA ARG A 127 -11.23 0.77 17.64
C ARG A 127 -11.89 1.55 18.76
N ASN A 128 -11.20 2.54 19.32
CA ASN A 128 -11.76 3.40 20.35
C ASN A 128 -12.96 4.21 19.83
N LEU A 129 -12.95 4.59 18.54
CA LEU A 129 -14.07 5.25 17.86
C LEU A 129 -15.19 4.30 17.40
N GLY A 130 -15.03 2.98 17.55
CA GLY A 130 -16.00 2.00 17.06
C GLY A 130 -16.04 1.83 15.53
N LEU A 131 -15.09 2.43 14.79
CA LEU A 131 -14.97 2.27 13.33
C LEU A 131 -14.40 0.91 12.93
N LEU A 132 -13.69 0.26 13.85
CA LEU A 132 -13.06 -1.04 13.67
C LEU A 132 -13.30 -1.87 14.95
N THR A 133 -13.77 -3.10 14.84
CA THR A 133 -13.96 -3.99 16.00
C THR A 133 -12.95 -5.15 16.00
N ARG A 134 -12.44 -5.54 14.82
CA ARG A 134 -11.45 -6.61 14.70
C ARG A 134 -10.16 -6.29 15.44
N LYS A 135 -9.74 -7.22 16.30
CA LYS A 135 -8.52 -7.09 17.11
C LYS A 135 -7.23 -7.24 16.30
N GLN A 136 -7.22 -8.07 15.27
CA GLN A 136 -6.06 -8.26 14.40
C GLN A 136 -5.92 -7.06 13.45
N SER A 137 -4.68 -6.68 13.13
CA SER A 137 -4.39 -5.69 12.08
C SER A 137 -3.99 -6.42 10.80
N ASP A 138 -4.98 -7.04 10.15
CA ASP A 138 -4.86 -7.76 8.88
C ASP A 138 -5.72 -7.11 7.79
N TRP A 139 -5.72 -7.68 6.59
CA TRP A 139 -6.49 -7.13 5.48
C TRP A 139 -8.01 -7.09 5.75
N LYS A 140 -8.53 -8.02 6.56
CA LYS A 140 -9.95 -8.01 6.95
C LYS A 140 -10.28 -6.78 7.81
N ALA A 141 -9.36 -6.38 8.69
CA ALA A 141 -9.50 -5.15 9.45
C ALA A 141 -9.44 -3.90 8.56
N VAL A 142 -8.63 -3.92 7.50
CA VAL A 142 -8.62 -2.83 6.50
C VAL A 142 -9.99 -2.72 5.82
N ILE A 143 -10.56 -3.84 5.34
CA ILE A 143 -11.89 -3.86 4.71
C ILE A 143 -13.00 -3.40 5.68
N GLU A 144 -12.94 -3.83 6.94
CA GLU A 144 -13.90 -3.39 7.96
C GLU A 144 -13.81 -1.88 8.18
N LEU A 145 -12.58 -1.35 8.33
CA LEU A 145 -12.37 0.08 8.48
C LEU A 145 -12.83 0.85 7.24
N ASP A 146 -12.49 0.39 6.03
CA ASP A 146 -12.93 0.96 4.76
C ASP A 146 -14.45 1.12 4.72
N SER A 147 -15.18 0.10 5.16
CA SER A 147 -16.64 0.13 5.22
C SER A 147 -17.14 1.28 6.09
N SER A 148 -16.55 1.47 7.28
CA SER A 148 -16.91 2.54 8.21
C SER A 148 -16.54 3.93 7.70
N VAL A 149 -15.33 4.10 7.16
CA VAL A 149 -14.83 5.42 6.74
C VAL A 149 -15.47 5.92 5.45
N ARG A 150 -15.96 5.00 4.61
CA ARG A 150 -16.73 5.35 3.40
C ARG A 150 -18.11 5.90 3.69
N LEU A 151 -18.69 5.61 4.85
CA LEU A 151 -19.91 6.27 5.31
C LEU A 151 -19.69 7.76 5.60
N ILE A 152 -18.44 8.17 5.81
CA ILE A 152 -18.03 9.54 6.16
C ILE A 152 -17.46 10.27 4.93
N ALA A 153 -16.55 9.61 4.20
CA ALA A 153 -15.85 10.17 3.06
C ALA A 153 -15.80 9.15 1.91
N PRO A 154 -16.90 8.98 1.13
CA PRO A 154 -16.98 7.95 0.09
C PRO A 154 -15.98 8.15 -1.05
N GLU A 155 -15.75 9.41 -1.46
CA GLU A 155 -14.90 9.78 -2.60
C GLU A 155 -13.38 9.77 -2.28
N ASP A 156 -13.01 9.90 -0.99
CA ASP A 156 -11.61 9.84 -0.53
C ASP A 156 -11.55 9.38 0.94
N PRO A 157 -11.83 8.09 1.21
CA PRO A 157 -11.82 7.55 2.58
C PRO A 157 -10.43 7.67 3.23
N SER A 158 -9.37 7.58 2.43
CA SER A 158 -7.99 7.60 2.91
C SER A 158 -7.52 8.97 3.41
N LYS A 159 -8.28 10.04 3.14
CA LYS A 159 -8.11 11.36 3.77
C LYS A 159 -8.22 11.29 5.29
N LEU A 160 -9.05 10.38 5.81
CA LEU A 160 -9.29 10.24 7.24
C LEU A 160 -8.10 9.64 8.01
N ASP A 161 -7.05 9.17 7.31
CA ASP A 161 -5.76 8.81 7.90
C ASP A 161 -5.18 9.96 8.76
N TYR A 162 -5.25 11.20 8.27
CA TYR A 162 -4.78 12.37 9.02
C TYR A 162 -5.55 12.59 10.31
N ALA A 163 -6.87 12.39 10.29
CA ALA A 163 -7.73 12.55 11.46
C ALA A 163 -7.44 11.46 12.51
N LEU A 164 -7.36 10.19 12.09
CA LEU A 164 -7.04 9.08 12.99
C LEU A 164 -5.63 9.22 13.58
N PHE A 165 -4.66 9.66 12.79
CA PHE A 165 -3.31 9.92 13.28
C PHE A 165 -3.29 11.10 14.25
N GLY A 166 -3.93 12.22 13.90
CA GLY A 166 -4.00 13.42 14.72
C GLY A 166 -4.61 13.17 16.10
N LEU A 167 -5.72 12.43 16.18
CA LEU A 167 -6.33 12.04 17.45
C LEU A 167 -5.38 11.20 18.32
N GLY A 168 -4.59 10.32 17.70
CA GLY A 168 -3.61 9.51 18.42
C GLY A 168 -2.43 10.31 18.99
N VAL A 169 -1.96 11.33 18.26
CA VAL A 169 -0.79 12.14 18.64
C VAL A 169 -1.17 13.30 19.55
N TYR A 170 -2.22 14.04 19.22
CA TYR A 170 -2.54 15.32 19.86
C TYR A 170 -3.58 15.19 20.98
N GLU A 171 -4.56 14.29 20.82
CA GLU A 171 -5.66 14.12 21.78
C GLU A 171 -5.40 13.02 22.81
N GLY A 172 -4.23 12.38 22.77
CA GLY A 172 -3.83 11.38 23.76
C GLY A 172 -4.65 10.09 23.73
N TRP A 173 -5.29 9.76 22.60
CA TRP A 173 -6.03 8.51 22.40
C TRP A 173 -5.05 7.32 22.39
N LYS A 174 -4.70 6.88 23.62
CA LYS A 174 -3.76 5.80 23.94
C LYS A 174 -4.37 4.41 23.99
#